data_AF-A0A2V5NTC0-F1
#
_entry.id   AF-A0A2V5NTC0-F1
#
_cell.length_a   1.000
_cell.length_b   1.000
_cell.length_c   1.000
_cell.angle_alpha   90.00
_cell.angle_beta   90.00
_cell.angle_gamma   90.00
#
_symmetry.space_group_name_H-M   'P 1'
#
loop_
_entity.id
_entity.type
_entity.pdbx_description
1 polymer ?
#
loop_
_entity_poly.entity_id
_entity_poly.type
_entity_poly.pdbx_seq_one_letter_code
_entity_poly.pdbx_strand_id
1 'polypeptide(L)' 'IITGVVGAMLTPAFARAQVNIEEVVRQKVQPILPKNGMGGGVAVAVRMDGKTSFFNYGFANNA' A
#
# COMPACT_ATOMS: atom_id res chain seq x y z
N ILE A 1 52.81 -18.56 5.73
CA ILE A 1 51.71 -17.70 6.21
C ILE A 1 50.47 -18.12 5.44
N ILE A 2 49.52 -18.79 6.09
CA ILE A 2 48.30 -19.30 5.44
C ILE A 2 47.27 -18.19 5.53
N THR A 3 47.04 -17.50 4.40
CA THR A 3 46.07 -16.41 4.30
C THR A 3 44.66 -17.00 4.30
N GLY A 4 44.00 -16.96 5.45
CA GLY A 4 42.60 -17.40 5.59
C GLY A 4 41.65 -16.40 4.94
N VAL A 5 40.86 -16.86 3.97
CA VAL A 5 39.76 -16.10 3.38
C VAL A 5 38.62 -16.09 4.40
N VAL A 6 38.39 -14.94 5.04
CA VAL A 6 37.20 -14.71 5.86
C VAL A 6 36.02 -14.50 4.92
N GLY A 7 35.27 -15.57 4.66
CA GLY A 7 33.97 -15.50 4.01
C GLY A 7 32.96 -14.84 4.94
N ALA A 8 32.69 -13.56 4.75
CA ALA A 8 31.57 -12.89 5.40
C ALA A 8 30.26 -13.39 4.78
N MET A 9 29.58 -14.30 5.48
CA MET A 9 28.17 -14.60 5.22
C MET A 9 27.27 -13.69 6.07
N LEU A 10 26.05 -13.47 5.54
CA LEU A 10 24.81 -13.00 6.19
C LEU A 10 24.61 -11.47 6.16
N THR A 11 23.52 -10.91 5.63
CA THR A 11 22.20 -11.39 5.18
C THR A 11 21.67 -10.44 4.09
N PRO A 12 20.75 -10.83 3.19
CA PRO A 12 19.92 -9.85 2.51
C PRO A 12 19.08 -9.16 3.59
N ALA A 13 19.40 -7.90 3.87
CA ALA A 13 18.48 -7.04 4.59
C ALA A 13 17.15 -7.15 3.84
N PHE A 14 16.10 -7.62 4.52
CA PHE A 14 14.74 -7.51 4.04
C PHE A 14 14.49 -5.99 3.90
N ALA A 15 14.82 -5.44 2.73
CA ALA A 15 14.29 -4.18 2.29
C ALA A 15 12.79 -4.42 2.32
N ARG A 16 12.14 -3.97 3.40
CA ARG A 16 10.69 -3.95 3.51
C ARG A 16 10.26 -3.27 2.23
N ALA A 17 9.70 -4.06 1.30
CA ALA A 17 9.17 -3.52 0.07
C ALA A 17 8.29 -2.35 0.52
N GLN A 18 8.63 -1.14 0.09
CA GLN A 18 7.85 0.03 0.46
C GLN A 18 6.49 -0.19 -0.18
N VAL A 19 5.57 -0.79 0.59
CA VAL A 19 4.25 -1.13 0.10
C VAL A 19 3.63 0.20 -0.26
N ASN A 20 3.40 0.42 -1.55
CA ASN A 20 2.69 1.59 -1.99
C ASN A 20 1.23 1.41 -1.57
N ILE A 21 0.89 1.94 -0.38
CA ILE A 21 -0.43 1.80 0.23
C ILE A 21 -1.50 2.34 -0.72
N GLU A 22 -1.22 3.40 -1.47
CA GLU A 22 -2.14 3.96 -2.46
C GLU A 22 -2.44 2.96 -3.59
N GLU A 23 -1.41 2.30 -4.12
CA GLU A 23 -1.56 1.26 -5.15
C GLU A 23 -2.43 0.12 -4.64
N VAL A 24 -2.16 -0.37 -3.43
CA VAL A 24 -2.91 -1.46 -2.81
C VAL A 24 -4.37 -1.07 -2.60
N VAL A 25 -4.62 0.12 -2.04
CA VAL A 25 -5.98 0.60 -1.79
C VAL A 25 -6.72 0.75 -3.12
N ARG A 26 -6.10 1.32 -4.15
CA ARG A 26 -6.71 1.44 -5.48
C ARG A 26 -7.07 0.07 -6.07
N GLN A 27 -6.14 -0.87 -6.08
CA GLN A 27 -6.37 -2.21 -6.63
C GLN A 27 -7.50 -2.98 -5.91
N LYS A 28 -7.65 -2.75 -4.59
CA LYS A 28 -8.67 -3.45 -3.78
C LYS A 28 -10.01 -2.73 -3.75
N VAL A 29 -10.03 -1.41 -3.85
CA VAL A 29 -11.25 -0.61 -3.78
C VAL A 29 -11.87 -0.39 -5.15
N GLN A 30 -11.08 -0.21 -6.21
CA GLN A 30 -11.62 0.05 -7.54
C GLN A 30 -12.64 -1.00 -8.03
N PRO A 31 -12.48 -2.31 -7.77
CA PRO A 31 -13.47 -3.32 -8.17
C PRO A 31 -14.81 -3.24 -7.44
N ILE A 32 -14.88 -2.60 -6.25
CA ILE A 32 -16.12 -2.44 -5.49
C ILE A 32 -16.83 -1.12 -5.78
N LEU A 33 -16.20 -0.21 -6.53
CA LEU A 33 -16.80 1.08 -6.85
C LEU A 33 -17.98 0.89 -7.81
N PRO A 34 -19.07 1.67 -7.62
CA PRO A 34 -20.14 1.71 -8.58
C PRO A 34 -19.61 2.09 -9.97
N LYS A 35 -20.10 1.43 -11.02
CA LYS A 35 -19.69 1.76 -12.39
C LYS A 35 -19.96 3.24 -12.66
N ASN A 36 -18.93 3.94 -13.14
CA ASN A 36 -18.96 5.36 -13.52
C ASN A 36 -19.25 6.34 -12.37
N GLY A 37 -19.01 5.95 -11.10
CA GLY A 37 -19.28 6.81 -9.94
C GLY A 37 -20.78 7.05 -9.67
N MET A 38 -21.66 6.41 -10.44
CA MET A 38 -23.10 6.46 -10.26
C MET A 38 -23.51 5.42 -9.22
N GLY A 39 -23.96 5.86 -8.05
CA GLY A 39 -24.39 4.98 -6.95
C GLY A 39 -23.68 5.19 -5.62
N GLY A 40 -22.86 6.24 -5.50
CA GLY A 40 -22.27 6.66 -4.23
C GLY A 40 -20.74 6.73 -4.26
N GLY A 41 -20.15 6.91 -3.08
CA GLY A 41 -18.71 7.02 -2.88
C GLY A 41 -18.20 6.07 -1.79
N VAL A 42 -16.90 5.81 -1.82
CA VAL A 42 -16.20 5.00 -0.82
C VAL A 42 -15.12 5.85 -0.17
N ALA A 43 -15.11 5.88 1.17
CA ALA A 43 -14.05 6.48 1.97
C ALA A 43 -13.27 5.38 2.70
N VAL A 44 -11.95 5.36 2.56
CA VAL A 44 -11.06 4.40 3.19
C VAL A 44 -10.07 5.14 4.09
N ALA A 45 -9.96 4.68 5.34
CA ALA A 45 -8.93 5.13 6.27
C ALA A 45 -7.96 3.98 6.56
N VAL A 46 -6.68 4.21 6.33
CA VAL A 46 -5.61 3.25 6.64
C VAL A 46 -4.71 3.85 7.70
N ARG A 47 -4.57 3.17 8.84
CA ARG A 47 -3.64 3.56 9.90
C ARG A 47 -2.50 2.55 9.99
N MET A 48 -1.28 3.02 9.74
CA MET A 48 -0.03 2.23 9.81
C MET A 48 1.08 3.10 10.39
N ASP A 49 1.91 2.53 11.25
CA ASP A 49 3.07 3.20 11.86
C ASP A 49 2.75 4.58 12.46
N GLY A 50 1.60 4.70 13.13
CA GLY A 50 1.14 5.93 13.77
C GLY A 50 0.59 7.00 12.82
N LYS A 51 0.74 6.84 11.50
CA LYS A 51 0.19 7.73 10.46
C LYS A 51 -1.16 7.19 9.96
N THR A 52 -2.11 8.10 9.73
CA THR A 52 -3.38 7.79 9.07
C THR A 52 -3.38 8.40 7.67
N SER A 53 -3.74 7.60 6.68
CA SER A 53 -3.94 8.00 5.29
C SER A 53 -5.40 7.80 4.90
N PHE A 54 -5.96 8.74 4.15
CA PHE A 54 -7.35 8.71 3.69
C PHE A 54 -7.41 8.65 2.17
N PHE A 55 -8.28 7.79 1.65
CA PHE A 55 -8.51 7.61 0.22
C PHE A 55 -10.02 7.68 -0.05
N ASN A 56 -10.43 8.63 -0.88
CA ASN A 56 -11.85 8.88 -1.16
C ASN A 56 -12.11 8.69 -2.65
N TYR A 57 -13.17 7.97 -2.97
CA TYR A 57 -13.57 7.63 -4.33
C TYR A 57 -15.05 7.95 -4.54
N GLY A 58 -15.40 8.53 -5.70
CA GLY A 58 -16.78 8.88 -6.03
C GLY A 58 -17.33 10.06 -5.23
N PHE A 59 -18.65 10.18 -5.18
CA PHE A 59 -19.37 11.28 -4.51
C PHE A 59 -20.38 10.74 -3.51
N ALA A 60 -20.50 11.39 -2.35
CA ALA A 60 -21.48 11.03 -1.33
C ALA A 60 -22.93 11.24 -1.80
N ASN A 61 -23.12 12.19 -2.73
CA ASN A 61 -24.37 12.44 -3.42
C ASN A 61 -24.03 12.87 -4.85
N ASN A 62 -24.80 12.38 -5.82
CA ASN A 62 -24.63 12.70 -7.24
C ASN A 62 -25.87 13.45 -7.75
N ALA A 63 -26.38 14.38 -6.93
CA ALA A 63 -27.53 15.24 -7.24
C ALA A 63 -27.23 16.19 -8.41
#